data_AF-A0A1I1VSW0-F1
#
_entry.id   AF-A0A1I1VSW0-F1
#
_cell.length_a   1.000
_cell.length_b   1.000
_cell.length_c   1.000
_cell.angle_alpha   90.00
_cell.angle_beta   90.00
_cell.angle_gamma   90.00
#
_symmetry.space_group_name_H-M   'P 1'
#
loop_
_entity.id
_entity.type
_entity.pdbx_description
1 polymer ?
#
loop_
_entity_poly.entity_id
_entity_poly.type
_entity_poly.pdbx_seq_one_letter_code
_entity_poly.pdbx_strand_id
1 'polypeptide(L)' 'MVYVHYGRANGVNLVPASTIQGNQASALMGYSVAGAGDVNGDGFSDVLIGAMPYSNGQEHEGAGFVYHGGCAAVYFVL' A
#
# COMPACT_ATOMS: atom_id res chain seq x y z
N MET A 1 8.01 4.91 1.67
CA MET A 1 7.03 5.63 0.84
C MET A 1 6.69 4.72 -0.34
N VAL A 2 5.43 4.71 -0.78
CA VAL A 2 4.97 3.95 -1.95
C VAL A 2 4.24 4.89 -2.90
N TYR A 3 4.49 4.75 -4.20
CA TYR A 3 3.81 5.50 -5.25
C TYR A 3 2.90 4.58 -6.04
N VAL A 4 1.62 4.95 -6.16
CA VAL A 4 0.64 4.21 -6.94
C VAL A 4 0.52 4.88 -8.30
N HIS A 5 0.71 4.11 -9.37
CA HIS A 5 0.57 4.60 -10.73
C HIS A 5 -0.49 3.80 -11.47
N TYR A 6 -1.38 4.50 -12.19
CA TYR A 6 -2.36 3.83 -13.03
C TYR A 6 -1.74 3.29 -14.32
N GLY A 7 -2.13 2.07 -14.68
CA GLY A 7 -1.88 1.51 -16.00
C GLY A 7 -2.63 2.27 -17.10
N ARG A 8 -2.11 2.15 -18.31
CA ARG A 8 -2.65 2.70 -19.56
C ARG A 8 -2.38 1.68 -20.67
N ALA A 9 -3.10 1.77 -21.79
CA ALA A 9 -2.89 0.86 -22.93
C ALA A 9 -1.41 0.79 -23.39
N ASN A 10 -0.68 1.89 -23.25
CA ASN A 10 0.72 2.01 -23.67
C ASN A 10 1.72 2.09 -22.49
N GLY A 11 1.37 1.52 -21.32
CA GLY A 11 2.28 1.45 -20.18
C GLY A 11 1.69 2.05 -18.90
N VAL A 12 2.43 2.93 -18.24
CA VAL A 12 2.09 3.44 -16.90
C VAL A 12 2.03 4.97 -16.91
N ASN A 13 1.08 5.55 -16.19
CA ASN A 13 1.07 6.99 -15.91
C ASN A 13 2.27 7.34 -15.04
N LEU A 14 3.20 8.15 -15.53
CA LEU A 14 4.38 8.56 -14.75
C LEU A 14 4.05 9.51 -13.59
N VAL A 15 2.89 10.17 -13.63
CA VAL A 15 2.38 10.92 -12.48
C VAL A 15 1.69 9.94 -11.53
N PRO A 16 2.14 9.85 -10.26
CA PRO A 16 1.50 8.97 -9.28
C PRO A 16 0.06 9.43 -9.04
N ALA A 17 -0.85 8.47 -9.04
CA ALA A 17 -2.25 8.64 -8.68
C ALA A 17 -2.43 8.82 -7.17
N SER A 18 -1.61 8.14 -6.38
CA SER A 18 -1.61 8.24 -4.92
C SER A 18 -0.21 8.02 -4.37
N THR A 19 0.05 8.57 -3.19
CA THR A 19 1.28 8.36 -2.45
C THR A 19 0.92 7.86 -1.05
N ILE A 20 1.52 6.75 -0.66
CA ILE A 20 1.33 6.13 0.65
C ILE A 20 2.61 6.35 1.45
N GLN A 21 2.47 7.03 2.58
CA GLN A 21 3.57 7.33 3.48
C GLN A 21 3.34 6.65 4.83
N GLY A 22 4.38 5.98 5.33
CA GLY A 22 4.37 5.45 6.69
C GLY A 22 4.49 6.57 7.71
N ASN A 23 3.92 6.37 8.89
CA ASN A 23 4.01 7.29 10.03
C ASN A 23 5.32 7.15 10.84
N GLN A 24 6.15 6.14 10.53
CA GLN A 24 7.43 5.88 11.20
C GLN A 24 8.56 5.90 10.17
N ALA A 25 9.50 6.83 10.34
CA ALA A 25 10.61 7.00 9.39
C ALA A 25 11.50 5.75 9.32
N SER A 26 11.73 5.09 10.45
CA SER A 26 12.55 3.87 10.52
C SER A 26 11.84 2.63 9.99
N ALA A 27 10.51 2.62 9.89
CA ALA A 27 9.70 1.42 9.60
C ALA A 27 9.80 0.90 8.14
N LEU A 28 10.52 1.62 7.26
CA LEU A 28 10.69 1.25 5.85
C LEU A 28 9.38 0.93 5.14
N MET A 29 8.36 1.77 5.32
CA MET A 29 7.06 1.58 4.67
C MET A 29 7.22 1.42 3.16
N GLY A 30 6.70 0.32 2.61
CA GLY A 30 6.91 -0.01 1.20
C GLY A 30 8.12 -0.91 0.94
N TYR A 31 8.69 -1.52 1.97
CA TYR A 31 9.82 -2.46 1.83
C TYR A 31 9.46 -3.64 0.93
N SER A 32 8.23 -4.13 1.02
CA SER A 32 7.67 -5.14 0.14
C SER A 32 6.23 -4.79 -0.25
N VAL A 33 5.81 -5.24 -1.43
CA VAL A 33 4.44 -5.06 -1.94
C VAL A 33 3.97 -6.36 -2.58
N ALA A 34 2.73 -6.74 -2.32
CA ALA A 34 2.07 -7.88 -2.97
C ALA A 34 0.61 -7.57 -3.27
N GLY A 35 0.03 -8.24 -4.27
CA GLY A 35 -1.42 -8.22 -4.47
C GLY A 35 -2.10 -9.00 -3.36
N ALA A 36 -3.14 -8.42 -2.74
CA ALA A 36 -3.91 -9.07 -1.68
C ALA A 36 -5.19 -9.76 -2.20
N GLY A 37 -5.57 -9.47 -3.46
CA GLY A 37 -6.91 -9.80 -3.96
C GLY A 37 -7.94 -8.82 -3.42
N ASP A 38 -9.22 -9.05 -3.69
CA ASP A 38 -10.32 -8.26 -3.12
C ASP A 38 -10.66 -8.83 -1.73
N VAL A 39 -10.10 -8.24 -0.67
CA VAL A 39 -10.26 -8.74 0.71
C VAL A 39 -11.45 -8.13 1.42
N ASN A 40 -11.99 -7.02 0.93
CA ASN A 40 -13.14 -6.33 1.51
C ASN A 40 -14.46 -6.60 0.76
N GLY A 41 -14.42 -7.25 -0.41
CA GLY A 41 -15.57 -7.66 -1.21
C GLY A 41 -16.18 -6.54 -2.05
N ASP A 42 -15.41 -5.51 -2.40
CA ASP A 42 -15.92 -4.34 -3.14
C ASP A 42 -15.78 -4.44 -4.67
N GLY A 43 -15.21 -5.55 -5.16
CA GLY A 43 -14.98 -5.82 -6.57
C GLY A 43 -13.66 -5.28 -7.11
N PHE A 44 -12.80 -4.69 -6.28
CA PHE A 44 -11.48 -4.20 -6.65
C PHE A 44 -10.37 -4.99 -5.94
N SER A 45 -9.24 -5.22 -6.62
CA SER A 45 -8.10 -5.86 -5.98
C SER A 45 -7.36 -4.89 -5.07
N ASP A 46 -7.06 -5.37 -3.86
CA ASP A 46 -6.33 -4.67 -2.81
C ASP A 46 -4.83 -4.98 -2.86
N VAL A 47 -4.06 -4.21 -2.09
CA VAL A 47 -2.61 -4.37 -1.99
C VAL A 47 -2.17 -4.53 -0.53
N LEU A 48 -1.21 -5.43 -0.31
CA LEU A 48 -0.52 -5.59 0.96
C LEU A 48 0.85 -4.90 0.87
N ILE A 49 1.15 -4.02 1.82
CA ILE A 49 2.40 -3.27 1.91
C ILE A 49 3.11 -3.62 3.22
N GLY A 50 4.35 -4.07 3.11
CA GLY A 50 5.20 -4.38 4.27
C GLY A 50 5.98 -3.17 4.77
N ALA A 51 6.13 -3.09 6.09
CA ALA A 51 7.00 -2.18 6.82
C ALA A 51 7.79 -2.99 7.86
N MET A 52 8.94 -3.53 7.46
CA MET A 52 9.67 -4.55 8.22
C MET A 52 10.08 -4.09 9.64
N PRO A 53 10.69 -2.90 9.83
CA PRO A 53 11.00 -2.36 11.16
C PRO A 53 9.87 -1.53 11.81
N TYR A 54 8.60 -1.77 11.49
CA TYR A 54 7.49 -1.09 12.17
C TYR A 54 7.41 -1.46 13.66
N SER A 55 7.13 -0.48 14.52
CA SER A 55 7.02 -0.66 15.97
C SER A 55 5.65 -0.21 16.50
N ASN A 56 4.92 -1.09 17.18
CA ASN A 56 3.57 -0.84 17.71
C ASN A 56 3.25 -1.75 18.91
N GLY A 57 4.05 -1.62 19.96
CA GLY A 57 3.93 -2.38 21.19
C GLY A 57 5.13 -3.27 21.46
N GLN A 58 5.89 -3.61 20.41
CA GLN A 58 7.26 -4.10 20.52
C GLN A 58 8.18 -3.20 19.69
N GLU A 59 9.49 -3.44 19.76
CA GLU A 59 10.47 -2.76 18.92
C GLU A 59 10.71 -3.61 17.67
N HIS A 60 10.50 -3.05 16.48
CA HIS A 60 10.77 -3.67 15.18
C HIS A 60 10.05 -5.00 14.90
N GLU A 61 8.82 -5.21 15.42
CA GLU A 61 8.03 -6.42 15.11
C GLU A 61 7.59 -6.49 13.65
N GLY A 62 7.58 -5.35 12.96
CA GLY A 62 7.11 -5.24 11.60
C GLY A 62 5.59 -5.22 11.49
N ALA A 63 5.12 -4.74 10.35
CA ALA A 63 3.71 -4.69 10.04
C ALA A 63 3.45 -4.93 8.55
N GLY A 64 2.29 -5.53 8.29
CA GLY A 64 1.66 -5.55 6.97
C GLY A 64 0.43 -4.66 7.00
N PHE A 65 0.30 -3.79 6.00
CA PHE A 65 -0.82 -2.88 5.85
C PHE A 65 -1.58 -3.23 4.58
N VAL A 66 -2.88 -3.49 4.71
CA VAL A 66 -3.77 -3.64 3.56
C VAL A 66 -4.28 -2.26 3.16
N TYR A 67 -4.22 -1.96 1.87
CA TYR A 67 -4.88 -0.81 1.29
C TYR A 67 -5.89 -1.28 0.27
N HIS A 68 -7.13 -0.83 0.45
CA HIS A 68 -8.23 -1.24 -0.41
C HIS A 68 -8.11 -0.58 -1.78
N GLY A 69 -8.35 -1.35 -2.83
CA GLY A 69 -8.54 -0.85 -4.18
C GLY A 69 -9.81 -0.02 -4.30
N GLY A 70 -10.06 0.50 -5.50
CA GLY A 70 -11.27 1.25 -5.76
C GLY A 70 -11.30 1.89 -7.14
N CYS A 71 -12.50 2.31 -7.54
CA CYS A 71 -12.76 2.93 -8.84
C CYS A 71 -11.92 4.21 -9.10
N ALA A 72 -11.51 4.91 -8.04
CA ALA A 72 -10.82 6.20 -8.15
C ALA A 72 -9.55 6.35 -7.32
N ALA A 73 -9.23 5.43 -6.39
CA ALA A 73 -7.98 5.41 -5.64
C ALA A 73 -7.86 4.15 -4.78
N VAL A 74 -6.63 3.93 -4.31
CA VAL A 74 -6.33 3.01 -3.22
C VAL A 74 -6.52 3.76 -1.89
N TYR A 75 -7.34 3.26 -0.98
CA TYR A 75 -7.66 3.91 0.30
C TYR A 75 -7.16 3.09 1.49
N PHE A 76 -6.69 3.79 2.52
CA PHE A 76 -6.33 3.20 3.80
C PHE A 76 -7.58 3.12 4.70
N VAL A 77 -7.82 1.98 5.34
CA VAL A 77 -8.85 1.84 6.38
C VAL A 77 -8.16 1.34 7.66
N LEU A 78 -8.40 2.04 8.78
CA LEU A 78 -7.89 1.74 10.12
C LEU A 78 -8.54 0.50 10.72
#